data_AF-A0A510KBJ5-F1
#
_entry.id   AF-A0A510KBJ5-F1
#
_cell.length_a   1.000
_cell.length_b   1.000
_cell.length_c   1.000
_cell.angle_alpha   90.00
_cell.angle_beta   90.00
_cell.angle_gamma   90.00
#
_symmetry.space_group_name_H-M   'P 1'
#
loop_
_entity.id
_entity.type
_entity.pdbx_description
1 polymer ?
#
loop_
_entity_poly.entity_id
_entity_poly.type
_entity_poly.pdbx_seq_one_letter_code
_entity_poly.pdbx_strand_id
1 'polypeptide(L)' 'MFLKMLEYKLMFLGKQFLKIDKWFPSSKTCSRCGNVKEELKLSERSYKCECCGIEIDRGYNAALNIRDVGKEMLKY' A
#
# COMPACT_ATOMS: atom_id res chain seq x y z
N MET A 1 4.30 -5.70 -18.24
CA MET A 1 3.81 -4.59 -19.11
C MET A 1 3.47 -3.34 -18.29
N PHE A 2 2.53 -3.41 -17.34
CA PHE A 2 2.05 -2.26 -16.55
C PHE A 2 3.17 -1.42 -15.90
N LEU A 3 4.01 -2.02 -15.04
CA LEU A 3 5.05 -1.26 -14.32
C LEU A 3 6.05 -0.58 -15.26
N LYS A 4 6.39 -1.20 -16.40
CA LYS A 4 7.29 -0.60 -17.40
C LYS A 4 6.69 0.64 -18.05
N MET A 5 5.40 0.59 -18.39
CA MET A 5 4.70 1.75 -18.96
C MET A 5 4.53 2.87 -17.95
N LEU A 6 4.26 2.52 -16.69
CA LEU A 6 4.17 3.50 -15.61
C LEU A 6 5.52 4.20 -15.36
N GLU A 7 6.61 3.42 -15.28
CA GLU A 7 7.99 3.92 -15.16
C GLU A 7 8.34 4.87 -16.31
N TYR A 8 8.11 4.44 -17.55
CA TYR A 8 8.34 5.25 -18.74
C TYR A 8 7.59 6.58 -18.68
N LYS A 9 6.28 6.57 -18.37
CA LYS A 9 5.48 7.80 -18.33
C LYS A 9 5.88 8.72 -17.19
N LEU A 10 6.25 8.19 -16.03
CA LEU A 10 6.73 8.99 -14.91
C LEU A 10 8.07 9.68 -15.24
N MET A 11 9.02 8.93 -15.81
CA MET A 11 10.30 9.48 -16.26
C MET A 11 10.10 10.56 -17.33
N PHE A 12 9.20 10.34 -18.30
CA PHE A 12 8.87 11.33 -19.33
C PHE A 12 8.36 12.65 -18.74
N LEU A 13 7.67 12.59 -17.59
CA LEU A 13 7.17 13.76 -16.86
C LEU A 13 8.17 14.34 -15.83
N GLY A 14 9.41 13.86 -15.80
CA GLY A 14 10.41 14.27 -14.81
C GLY A 14 10.09 13.84 -13.38
N LYS A 15 9.25 12.82 -13.20
CA LYS A 15 8.88 12.26 -11.89
C LYS A 15 9.74 11.04 -11.54
N GLN A 16 9.77 10.72 -10.25
CA GLN A 16 10.42 9.51 -9.75
C GLN A 16 9.46 8.33 -9.74
N PHE A 17 10.01 7.14 -9.98
CA PHE A 17 9.30 5.88 -9.85
C PHE A 17 10.03 4.98 -8.84
N LEU A 18 9.29 4.51 -7.84
CA LEU A 18 9.81 3.66 -6.77
C LEU A 18 9.01 2.38 -6.71
N LYS A 19 9.73 1.28 -6.46
CA LYS A 19 9.14 -0.05 -6.23
C LYS A 19 9.41 -0.42 -4.78
N ILE A 20 8.34 -0.78 -4.07
CA ILE A 20 8.46 -1.38 -2.74
C ILE A 20 8.59 -2.89 -2.85
N ASP A 21 8.97 -3.54 -1.75
CA ASP A 21 9.09 -4.99 -1.69
C ASP A 21 7.75 -5.69 -2.01
N LYS A 22 7.81 -6.76 -2.83
CA LYS A 22 6.61 -7.48 -3.30
C LYS A 22 5.90 -8.27 -2.19
N TRP A 23 6.61 -8.60 -1.11
CA TRP A 23 6.09 -9.35 0.03
C TRP A 23 5.64 -8.45 1.17
N PHE A 24 5.77 -7.12 1.02
CA PHE A 24 5.22 -6.18 1.99
C PHE A 24 3.70 -6.39 2.15
N PRO A 25 3.19 -6.67 3.37
CA PRO A 25 1.80 -7.04 3.61
C PRO A 25 0.85 -5.83 3.55
N SER A 26 0.86 -5.08 2.46
CA SER A 26 0.12 -3.81 2.29
C SER A 26 -1.38 -3.93 2.57
N SER A 27 -2.03 -5.01 2.14
CA SER A 27 -3.47 -5.21 2.37
C SER A 27 -3.82 -5.67 3.79
N LYS A 28 -2.88 -6.32 4.50
CA LYS A 28 -3.08 -6.84 5.87
C LYS A 28 -2.67 -5.83 6.95
N THR A 29 -1.73 -4.94 6.63
CA THR A 29 -1.24 -3.89 7.53
C THR A 29 -2.31 -2.82 7.71
N CYS A 30 -2.53 -2.36 8.94
CA CYS A 30 -3.45 -1.26 9.19
C CYS A 30 -2.78 0.07 8.87
N SER A 31 -3.34 0.83 7.92
CA SER A 31 -2.84 2.17 7.56
C SER A 31 -2.95 3.22 8.66
N ARG A 32 -3.66 2.93 9.76
CA ARG A 32 -3.79 3.84 10.91
C ARG A 32 -2.82 3.51 12.05
N CYS A 33 -2.68 2.23 12.41
CA CYS A 33 -1.92 1.83 13.60
C CYS A 33 -0.76 0.85 13.33
N GLY A 34 -0.56 0.43 12.08
CA GLY A 34 0.52 -0.49 11.71
C GLY A 34 0.29 -1.96 12.05
N ASN A 35 -0.77 -2.32 12.79
CA ASN A 35 -1.06 -3.73 13.11
C ASN A 35 -1.24 -4.58 11.84
N VAL A 36 -0.58 -5.73 11.77
CA VAL A 36 -0.66 -6.64 10.63
C VAL A 36 -1.59 -7.80 10.98
N LYS A 37 -2.65 -7.99 10.19
CA LYS A 37 -3.53 -9.15 10.33
C LYS A 37 -2.82 -10.45 9.96
N GLU A 38 -3.07 -11.52 10.71
CA GLU A 38 -2.62 -12.87 10.34
C GLU A 38 -3.36 -13.36 9.09
N GLU A 39 -4.70 -13.31 9.14
CA GLU A 39 -5.58 -13.75 8.06
C GLU A 39 -6.39 -12.57 7.48
N LEU A 40 -6.55 -12.59 6.15
CA LEU A 40 -7.45 -11.69 5.42
C LEU A 40 -7.87 -12.39 4.13
N LYS A 41 -9.15 -12.69 3.98
CA LYS A 41 -9.69 -13.43 2.84
C LYS A 41 -9.79 -12.54 1.61
N LEU A 42 -9.58 -13.13 0.43
CA LEU A 42 -9.69 -12.41 -0.84
C LEU A 42 -11.08 -11.82 -1.09
N SER A 43 -12.13 -12.46 -0.55
CA SER A 43 -13.52 -12.00 -0.63
C SER A 43 -13.83 -10.78 0.25
N GLU A 44 -13.02 -10.49 1.27
CA GLU A 44 -13.22 -9.34 2.15
C GLU A 44 -12.83 -8.04 1.44
N ARG A 45 -13.83 -7.23 1.06
CA ARG A 45 -13.63 -5.95 0.38
C ARG A 45 -13.46 -4.76 1.34
N SER A 46 -14.04 -4.86 2.54
CA SER A 46 -13.80 -3.93 3.65
C SER A 46 -12.62 -4.42 4.49
N TYR A 47 -11.78 -3.49 4.94
CA TYR A 47 -10.72 -3.72 5.91
C TYR A 47 -11.16 -3.13 7.24
N LYS A 48 -11.35 -4.00 8.25
CA LYS A 48 -11.61 -3.63 9.63
C LYS A 48 -10.44 -3.98 10.52
N CYS A 49 -9.86 -3.00 11.22
CA CYS A 49 -8.76 -3.24 12.17
C CYS A 49 -9.30 -3.59 13.56
N GLU A 50 -8.85 -4.69 14.14
CA GLU A 50 -9.22 -5.10 15.51
C GLU A 50 -8.47 -4.31 16.59
N CYS A 51 -7.31 -3.73 16.24
CA CYS A 51 -6.49 -2.95 17.17
C CYS A 51 -6.98 -1.51 17.36
N CYS A 52 -7.32 -0.80 16.27
CA CYS A 52 -7.71 0.61 16.32
C CYS A 52 -9.14 0.91 15.83
N GLY A 53 -9.89 -0.11 15.40
CA GLY A 53 -11.29 0.03 15.01
C GLY A 53 -11.55 0.71 13.66
N ILE A 54 -10.52 1.10 12.89
CA ILE A 54 -10.74 1.68 11.55
C ILE A 54 -11.44 0.67 10.63
N GLU A 55 -12.43 1.14 9.87
CA GLU A 55 -13.10 0.39 8.81
C GLU A 55 -13.10 1.20 7.51
N ILE A 56 -12.42 0.70 6.48
CA ILE A 56 -12.24 1.37 5.17
C ILE A 56 -12.15 0.33 4.04
N ASP A 57 -12.27 0.75 2.78
CA ASP A 57 -12.02 -0.16 1.64
C ASP A 57 -10.60 -0.77 1.71
N ARG A 58 -10.49 -2.08 1.48
CA ARG A 58 -9.23 -2.83 1.56
C ARG A 58 -8.20 -2.33 0.54
N GLY A 59 -8.64 -1.97 -0.67
CA GLY A 59 -7.77 -1.42 -1.70
C GLY A 59 -7.23 -0.05 -1.30
N TYR A 60 -8.09 0.79 -0.71
CA TYR A 60 -7.69 2.09 -0.17
C TYR A 60 -6.70 1.94 0.99
N ASN A 61 -6.94 1.03 1.94
CA ASN A 61 -5.99 0.71 3.01
C ASN A 61 -4.62 0.30 2.45
N ALA A 62 -4.59 -0.58 1.46
CA ALA A 62 -3.34 -1.03 0.84
C ALA A 62 -2.60 0.11 0.13
N ALA A 63 -3.33 0.99 -0.57
CA ALA A 63 -2.75 2.15 -1.24
C ALA A 63 -2.09 3.14 -0.26
N LEU A 64 -2.72 3.36 0.91
CA LEU A 64 -2.14 4.19 1.97
C LEU A 64 -0.83 3.60 2.49
N ASN A 65 -0.81 2.29 2.78
CA ASN A 65 0.41 1.61 3.23
C ASN A 65 1.54 1.67 2.18
N ILE A 66 1.22 1.45 0.89
CA ILE A 66 2.20 1.54 -0.20
C ILE A 66 2.78 2.96 -0.29
N ARG A 67 1.93 3.98 -0.17
CA ARG A 67 2.36 5.39 -0.15
C ARG A 67 3.31 5.65 1.00
N ASP A 68 2.98 5.20 2.20
CA ASP A 68 3.73 5.53 3.41
C ASP A 68 5.10 4.84 3.43
N VAL A 69 5.21 3.57 3.02
CA VAL A 69 6.51 2.91 2.77
C VAL A 69 7.32 3.66 1.71
N GLY A 70 6.67 4.13 0.64
CA GLY A 70 7.33 4.92 -0.40
C GLY A 70 7.89 6.25 0.13
N LYS A 71 7.21 6.89 1.08
CA LYS A 71 7.70 8.11 1.74
C LYS A 71 8.91 7.83 2.61
N GLU A 72 8.88 6.75 3.40
CA GLU A 72 10.00 6.34 4.25
C GLU A 72 11.27 6.07 3.42
N MET A 73 11.13 5.39 2.27
CA MET A 73 12.25 5.14 1.35
C MET A 73 12.86 6.42 0.77
N LEU A 74 12.08 7.49 0.65
CA LEU A 74 12.53 8.78 0.12
C LEU A 74 13.14 9.71 1.19
N LYS A 75 13.09 9.34 2.48
CA LYS A 75 13.50 10.19 3.61
C LYS A 75 12.82 11.58 3.60
N TYR A 76 11.53 11.62 3.29
CA TYR A 76 10.68 12.78 3.59
C TYR A 76 10.26 12.80 5.05
#